data_AF-A0A0B4GC86-F1
#
_entry.id   AF-A0A0B4GC86-F1
#
_cell.length_a   1.000
_cell.length_b   1.000
_cell.length_c   1.000
_cell.angle_alpha   90.00
_cell.angle_beta   90.00
_cell.angle_gamma   90.00
#
_symmetry.space_group_name_H-M   'P 1'
#
loop_
_entity.id
_entity.type
_entity.pdbx_description
1 polymer ?
#
loop_
_entity_poly.entity_id
_entity_poly.type
_entity_poly.pdbx_seq_one_letter_code
_entity_poly.pdbx_strand_id
1 'polypeptide(L)'
;MPGYGPDMILSDMIQLFDRSSTTLTQTEQGALLRRIELARNNVFNESIWGKTDKVVGIFRDMRGSTKPIPQGILLRAIPDEHDGGRCYPLVYAMSVALTWSEFAIDQLCAKLVALSPSKESVMESAAMFKCCLEDLHTSYLAAEVSKPIGHMKFEDAIGILMNSTDTTMIAMHTEVHSMLLGVTRKGNSTGWYFYDPNFAGATFTSGNALLEATNKFFQRFAVVYEAKMEGERPAFDLFQIDADKVSRIGSDYNLTVADLVNPETLLETVASDQKMGTFLRDAAQLTGSAAFSAQAELLEALSLAEAAWRDATARLEETTALGEHWMPILETMREGSETGSYEVQFINLKNKTLKN
;
A
#
# COMPACT_ATOMS: atom_id res chain seq x y z
N MET A 1 0.15 -34.40 -7.17
CA MET A 1 1.62 -34.50 -7.03
C MET A 1 1.91 -35.24 -5.72
N PRO A 2 2.92 -36.12 -5.68
CA PRO A 2 3.30 -36.85 -4.48
C PRO A 2 3.53 -35.92 -3.29
N GLY A 3 3.01 -36.27 -2.12
CA GLY A 3 3.20 -35.51 -0.89
C GLY A 3 2.35 -34.25 -0.75
N TYR A 4 1.68 -33.74 -1.79
CA TYR A 4 0.80 -32.57 -1.69
C TYR A 4 -0.60 -32.94 -1.21
N GLY A 5 -1.06 -32.28 -0.15
CA GLY A 5 -2.43 -32.33 0.35
C GLY A 5 -3.20 -31.03 0.07
N PRO A 6 -4.54 -31.07 -0.07
CA PRO A 6 -5.37 -29.88 -0.30
C PRO A 6 -5.32 -28.87 0.85
N ASP A 7 -5.03 -29.31 2.08
CA ASP A 7 -5.00 -28.48 3.29
C ASP A 7 -3.59 -27.96 3.65
N MET A 8 -2.60 -28.18 2.78
CA MET A 8 -1.25 -27.66 3.01
C MET A 8 -1.26 -26.14 3.02
N ILE A 9 -0.59 -25.54 3.99
CA ILE A 9 -0.35 -24.09 4.02
C ILE A 9 1.00 -23.75 3.38
N LEU A 10 1.31 -22.46 3.26
CA LEU A 10 2.52 -21.98 2.59
C LEU A 10 3.81 -22.65 3.10
N SER A 11 3.99 -22.76 4.41
CA SER A 11 5.19 -23.34 5.02
C SER A 11 5.36 -24.83 4.68
N ASP A 12 4.27 -25.60 4.67
CA ASP A 12 4.29 -27.02 4.29
C ASP A 12 4.63 -27.19 2.80
N MET A 13 4.12 -26.31 1.94
CA MET A 13 4.45 -26.34 0.50
C MET A 13 5.91 -25.97 0.22
N ILE A 14 6.47 -24.99 0.94
CA ILE A 14 7.90 -24.62 0.84
C ILE A 14 8.78 -25.79 1.31
N GLN A 15 8.45 -26.41 2.44
CA GLN A 15 9.18 -27.60 2.92
C GLN A 15 9.08 -28.77 1.94
N LEU A 16 7.91 -28.99 1.33
CA LEU A 16 7.74 -30.00 0.30
C LEU A 16 8.63 -29.69 -0.90
N PHE A 17 8.71 -28.44 -1.35
CA PHE A 17 9.55 -28.02 -2.47
C PHE A 17 11.05 -28.27 -2.18
N ASP A 18 11.54 -27.86 -1.01
CA ASP A 18 12.94 -28.09 -0.59
C ASP A 18 13.28 -29.59 -0.50
N ARG A 19 12.40 -30.39 0.12
CA ARG A 19 12.59 -31.85 0.30
C ARG A 19 12.50 -32.64 -1.01
N SER A 20 11.86 -32.08 -2.03
CA SER A 20 11.48 -32.79 -3.26
C SER A 20 12.30 -32.42 -4.48
N SER A 21 13.32 -31.58 -4.31
CA SER A 21 14.28 -31.17 -5.35
C SER A 21 14.93 -32.34 -6.12
N THR A 22 14.86 -33.57 -5.60
CA THR A 22 15.37 -34.78 -6.25
C THR A 22 14.31 -35.80 -6.71
N THR A 23 13.02 -35.61 -6.42
CA THR A 23 11.96 -36.64 -6.66
C THR A 23 10.78 -36.17 -7.50
N LEU A 24 10.50 -34.87 -7.61
CA LEU A 24 9.45 -34.34 -8.49
C LEU A 24 9.95 -34.12 -9.91
N THR A 25 9.07 -34.32 -10.89
CA THR A 25 9.34 -33.91 -12.28
C THR A 25 9.31 -32.40 -12.42
N GLN A 26 9.93 -31.85 -13.49
CA GLN A 26 9.91 -30.40 -13.76
C GLN A 26 8.48 -29.83 -13.84
N THR A 27 7.54 -30.57 -14.43
CA THR A 27 6.12 -30.17 -14.50
C THR A 27 5.48 -30.10 -13.11
N GLU A 28 5.79 -31.04 -12.22
CA GLU A 28 5.28 -31.06 -10.86
C GLU A 28 5.91 -29.96 -9.99
N GLN A 29 7.21 -29.69 -10.19
CA GLN A 29 7.89 -28.55 -9.57
C GLN A 29 7.25 -27.23 -10.00
N GLY A 30 6.97 -27.06 -11.30
CA GLY A 30 6.26 -25.88 -11.81
C GLY A 30 4.85 -25.74 -11.23
N ALA A 31 4.11 -26.85 -11.11
CA ALA A 31 2.79 -26.84 -10.49
C ALA A 31 2.84 -26.52 -8.99
N LEU A 32 3.84 -27.01 -8.25
CA LEU A 32 4.03 -26.71 -6.83
C LEU A 32 4.46 -25.26 -6.63
N LEU A 33 5.39 -24.74 -7.44
CA LEU A 33 5.79 -23.33 -7.44
C LEU A 33 4.59 -22.40 -7.64
N ARG A 34 3.72 -22.71 -8.61
CA ARG A 34 2.50 -21.91 -8.82
C ARG A 34 1.59 -21.92 -7.60
N ARG A 35 1.48 -23.04 -6.88
CA ARG A 35 0.68 -23.12 -5.65
C ARG A 35 1.32 -22.37 -4.49
N ILE A 36 2.63 -22.44 -4.34
CA ILE A 36 3.40 -21.66 -3.36
C ILE A 36 3.19 -20.16 -3.62
N GLU A 37 3.26 -19.73 -4.88
CA GLU A 37 3.03 -18.34 -5.26
C GLU A 37 1.61 -17.87 -4.89
N LEU A 38 0.58 -18.68 -5.21
CA LEU A 38 -0.80 -18.38 -4.83
C LEU A 38 -0.98 -18.33 -3.31
N ALA A 39 -0.42 -19.29 -2.56
CA ALA A 39 -0.48 -19.31 -1.10
C ALA A 39 0.25 -18.11 -0.48
N ARG A 40 1.41 -17.73 -1.02
CA ARG A 40 2.18 -16.55 -0.61
C ARG A 40 1.37 -15.28 -0.83
N ASN A 41 0.72 -15.14 -1.98
CA ASN A 41 -0.11 -13.98 -2.29
C ASN A 41 -1.32 -13.89 -1.34
N ASN A 42 -1.96 -15.02 -1.00
CA ASN A 42 -3.06 -15.04 -0.04
C ASN A 42 -2.61 -14.60 1.35
N VAL A 43 -1.52 -15.16 1.87
CA VAL A 43 -0.94 -14.79 3.18
C VAL A 43 -0.55 -13.31 3.22
N PHE A 44 0.06 -12.81 2.16
CA PHE A 44 0.38 -11.39 2.00
C PHE A 44 -0.89 -10.52 2.03
N ASN A 45 -1.90 -10.86 1.22
CA ASN A 45 -3.15 -10.11 1.15
C ASN A 45 -3.87 -10.08 2.50
N GLU A 46 -3.95 -11.21 3.21
CA GLU A 46 -4.54 -11.29 4.55
C GLU A 46 -3.80 -10.39 5.55
N SER A 47 -2.46 -10.39 5.50
CA SER A 47 -1.63 -9.56 6.36
C SER A 47 -1.84 -8.06 6.10
N ILE A 48 -1.87 -7.64 4.83
CA ILE A 48 -2.13 -6.24 4.45
C ILE A 48 -3.57 -5.82 4.82
N TRP A 49 -4.57 -6.68 4.60
CA TRP A 49 -5.94 -6.41 5.05
C TRP A 49 -6.03 -6.28 6.56
N GLY A 50 -5.38 -7.17 7.32
CA GLY A 50 -5.34 -7.08 8.77
C GLY A 50 -4.68 -5.80 9.29
N LYS A 51 -3.68 -5.25 8.59
CA LYS A 51 -3.08 -3.93 8.91
C LYS A 51 -4.01 -2.78 8.52
N THR A 52 -4.59 -2.84 7.32
CA THR A 52 -5.57 -1.88 6.83
C THR A 52 -6.76 -1.76 7.79
N ASP A 53 -7.28 -2.88 8.28
CA ASP A 53 -8.39 -2.91 9.24
C ASP A 53 -8.03 -2.23 10.57
N LYS A 54 -6.80 -2.42 11.07
CA LYS A 54 -6.30 -1.71 12.26
C LYS A 54 -6.25 -0.19 12.01
N VAL A 55 -5.76 0.24 10.85
CA VAL A 55 -5.68 1.67 10.47
C VAL A 55 -7.08 2.27 10.31
N VAL A 56 -7.97 1.57 9.62
CA VAL A 56 -9.38 1.94 9.47
C VAL A 56 -10.06 2.02 10.84
N GLY A 57 -9.76 1.12 11.77
CA GLY A 57 -10.20 1.17 13.16
C GLY A 57 -9.81 2.47 13.85
N ILE A 58 -8.53 2.87 13.76
CA ILE A 58 -8.02 4.15 14.32
C ILE A 58 -8.84 5.33 13.80
N PHE A 59 -9.14 5.36 12.50
CA PHE A 59 -9.88 6.46 11.88
C PHE A 59 -11.37 6.46 12.26
N ARG A 60 -12.00 5.28 12.30
CA ARG A 60 -13.40 5.14 12.72
C ARG A 60 -13.63 5.50 14.18
N ASP A 61 -12.67 5.20 15.06
CA ASP A 61 -12.72 5.62 16.48
C ASP A 61 -12.78 7.16 16.61
N MET A 62 -12.21 7.89 15.65
CA MET A 62 -12.29 9.35 15.54
C MET A 62 -13.47 9.85 14.69
N ARG A 63 -14.46 8.97 14.46
CA ARG A 63 -15.64 9.23 13.60
C ARG A 63 -15.29 9.58 12.16
N GLY A 64 -14.13 9.14 11.68
CA GLY A 64 -13.74 9.22 10.28
C GLY A 64 -14.54 8.25 9.42
N SER A 65 -14.98 8.72 8.26
CA SER A 65 -15.47 7.85 7.18
C SER A 65 -14.28 7.35 6.37
N THR A 66 -14.16 6.04 6.18
CA THR A 66 -12.96 5.42 5.63
C THR A 66 -13.25 4.68 4.32
N LYS A 67 -12.36 4.83 3.33
CA LYS A 67 -12.33 4.01 2.11
C LYS A 67 -11.01 3.23 2.08
N PRO A 68 -11.01 1.92 2.41
CA PRO A 68 -9.80 1.11 2.41
C PRO A 68 -9.39 0.75 0.98
N ILE A 69 -8.19 1.15 0.59
CA ILE A 69 -7.68 1.03 -0.79
C ILE A 69 -6.17 0.75 -0.73
N PRO A 70 -5.75 -0.41 -0.19
CA PRO A 70 -4.33 -0.69 0.00
C PRO A 70 -3.63 -0.95 -1.35
N GLN A 71 -2.79 -0.01 -1.77
CA GLN A 71 -2.07 -0.09 -3.06
C GLN A 71 -1.28 -1.38 -3.22
N GLY A 72 -0.71 -1.92 -2.12
CA GLY A 72 0.12 -3.12 -2.15
C GLY A 72 -0.63 -4.38 -2.60
N ILE A 73 -1.96 -4.43 -2.44
CA ILE A 73 -2.79 -5.52 -2.97
C ILE A 73 -3.18 -5.22 -4.42
N LEU A 74 -3.62 -3.98 -4.68
CA LEU A 74 -4.26 -3.61 -5.92
C LEU A 74 -3.28 -3.48 -7.09
N LEU A 75 -2.07 -3.02 -6.82
CA LEU A 75 -1.04 -2.83 -7.85
C LEU A 75 -0.21 -4.08 -8.11
N ARG A 76 -0.07 -4.97 -7.11
CA ARG A 76 0.64 -6.25 -7.24
C ARG A 76 -0.08 -7.24 -8.16
N ALA A 77 -1.40 -7.10 -8.32
CA ALA A 77 -2.21 -7.99 -9.13
C ALA A 77 -1.87 -7.95 -10.64
N ILE A 78 -1.06 -6.99 -11.06
CA ILE A 78 -0.55 -6.81 -12.42
C ILE A 78 0.97 -6.72 -12.33
N PRO A 79 1.72 -7.61 -13.00
CA PRO A 79 3.18 -7.57 -12.97
C PRO A 79 3.70 -6.19 -13.39
N ASP A 80 4.59 -5.66 -12.59
CA ASP A 80 5.29 -4.42 -12.88
C ASP A 80 6.70 -4.75 -13.37
N GLU A 81 7.11 -4.20 -14.51
CA GLU A 81 8.52 -4.29 -14.92
C GLU A 81 9.40 -3.35 -14.09
N HIS A 82 8.79 -2.40 -13.38
CA HIS A 82 9.40 -1.26 -12.74
C HIS A 82 8.82 -1.12 -11.33
N ASP A 83 9.42 -1.78 -10.33
CA ASP A 83 8.95 -1.85 -8.92
C ASP A 83 8.72 -0.50 -8.20
N GLY A 84 8.86 0.65 -8.88
CA GLY A 84 8.72 2.02 -8.38
C GLY A 84 7.45 2.28 -7.56
N GLY A 85 7.63 2.80 -6.35
CA GLY A 85 6.51 3.04 -5.44
C GLY A 85 5.51 4.05 -5.97
N ARG A 86 4.24 3.63 -5.91
CA ARG A 86 3.09 4.25 -6.57
C ARG A 86 2.35 5.23 -5.67
N CYS A 87 2.86 5.45 -4.47
CA CYS A 87 2.27 6.36 -3.49
C CYS A 87 2.24 7.80 -3.99
N TYR A 88 3.29 8.23 -4.70
CA TYR A 88 3.37 9.57 -5.27
C TYR A 88 2.26 9.83 -6.30
N PRO A 89 2.15 9.07 -7.42
CA PRO A 89 1.09 9.31 -8.41
C PRO A 89 -0.32 9.11 -7.83
N LEU A 90 -0.51 8.19 -6.88
CA LEU A 90 -1.81 8.00 -6.22
C LEU A 90 -2.22 9.18 -5.33
N VAL A 91 -1.28 9.79 -4.60
CA VAL A 91 -1.55 11.01 -3.81
C VAL A 91 -2.04 12.14 -4.73
N TYR A 92 -1.41 12.30 -5.89
CA TYR A 92 -1.77 13.35 -6.84
C TYR A 92 -3.11 13.06 -7.51
N ALA A 93 -3.39 11.83 -7.93
CA ALA A 93 -4.71 11.44 -8.45
C ALA A 93 -5.82 11.62 -7.41
N MET A 94 -5.57 11.21 -6.15
CA MET A 94 -6.52 11.40 -5.05
C MET A 94 -6.77 12.88 -4.75
N SER A 95 -5.76 13.74 -4.89
CA SER A 95 -5.94 15.18 -4.71
C SER A 95 -6.96 15.76 -5.70
N VAL A 96 -6.94 15.31 -6.96
CA VAL A 96 -7.94 15.69 -7.98
C VAL A 96 -9.32 15.15 -7.63
N ALA A 97 -9.42 13.89 -7.25
CA ALA A 97 -10.70 13.29 -6.84
C ALA A 97 -11.35 14.06 -5.69
N LEU A 98 -10.56 14.43 -4.67
CA LEU A 98 -11.02 15.15 -3.49
C LEU A 98 -11.51 16.57 -3.80
N THR A 99 -10.83 17.30 -4.69
CA THR A 99 -11.29 18.64 -5.09
C THR A 99 -12.60 18.56 -5.88
N TRP A 100 -12.83 17.49 -6.64
CA TRP A 100 -13.98 17.36 -7.53
C TRP A 100 -15.26 16.91 -6.82
N SER A 101 -15.30 15.69 -6.26
CA SER A 101 -16.49 15.18 -5.56
C SER A 101 -16.23 13.86 -4.84
N GLU A 102 -17.11 13.49 -3.90
CA GLU A 102 -17.07 12.15 -3.31
C GLU A 102 -17.25 11.04 -4.36
N PHE A 103 -18.03 11.31 -5.40
CA PHE A 103 -18.22 10.39 -6.52
C PHE A 103 -16.92 10.18 -7.30
N ALA A 104 -16.12 11.22 -7.54
CA ALA A 104 -14.80 11.09 -8.19
C ALA A 104 -13.83 10.24 -7.36
N ILE A 105 -13.91 10.32 -6.03
CA ILE A 105 -13.18 9.41 -5.13
C ILE A 105 -13.65 7.98 -5.35
N ASP A 106 -14.97 7.74 -5.39
CA ASP A 106 -15.51 6.39 -5.65
C ASP A 106 -15.07 5.83 -7.00
N GLN A 107 -14.98 6.67 -8.04
CA GLN A 107 -14.50 6.24 -9.35
C GLN A 107 -13.03 5.84 -9.33
N LEU A 108 -12.17 6.63 -8.68
CA LEU A 108 -10.76 6.27 -8.49
C LEU A 108 -10.62 4.96 -7.70
N CYS A 109 -11.40 4.80 -6.63
CA CYS A 109 -11.42 3.57 -5.83
C CYS A 109 -11.87 2.36 -6.66
N ALA A 110 -12.94 2.52 -7.44
CA ALA A 110 -13.49 1.46 -8.27
C ALA A 110 -12.49 1.01 -9.34
N LYS A 111 -11.78 1.96 -9.98
CA LYS A 111 -10.71 1.66 -10.94
C LYS A 111 -9.54 0.93 -10.29
N LEU A 112 -9.13 1.35 -9.09
CA LEU A 112 -8.10 0.66 -8.31
C LEU A 112 -8.50 -0.77 -7.92
N VAL A 113 -9.74 -0.98 -7.49
CA VAL A 113 -10.25 -2.32 -7.17
C VAL A 113 -10.35 -3.19 -8.42
N ALA A 114 -10.72 -2.61 -9.57
CA ALA A 114 -10.78 -3.31 -10.84
C ALA A 114 -9.42 -3.83 -11.34
N LEU A 115 -8.30 -3.34 -10.78
CA LEU A 115 -6.97 -3.89 -11.06
C LEU A 115 -6.82 -5.35 -10.59
N SER A 116 -7.64 -5.80 -9.64
CA SER A 116 -7.70 -7.21 -9.24
C SER A 116 -8.32 -8.04 -10.38
N PRO A 117 -7.53 -8.86 -11.10
CA PRO A 117 -7.95 -9.40 -12.38
C PRO A 117 -8.99 -10.52 -12.24
N SER A 118 -10.03 -10.48 -13.07
CA SER A 118 -10.93 -11.61 -13.32
C SER A 118 -11.40 -11.74 -14.78
N LYS A 119 -11.13 -10.76 -15.65
CA LYS A 119 -11.57 -10.71 -17.06
C LYS A 119 -10.55 -9.98 -17.96
N GLU A 120 -10.43 -10.41 -19.21
CA GLU A 120 -9.44 -9.90 -20.19
C GLU A 120 -9.62 -8.40 -20.53
N SER A 121 -10.85 -7.93 -20.78
CA SER A 121 -11.13 -6.50 -21.03
C SER A 121 -10.83 -5.59 -19.82
N VAL A 122 -10.87 -6.15 -18.62
CA VAL A 122 -10.50 -5.45 -17.38
C VAL A 122 -8.99 -5.36 -17.26
N MET A 123 -8.24 -6.33 -17.79
CA MET A 123 -6.78 -6.30 -17.81
C MET A 123 -6.22 -5.19 -18.70
N GLU A 124 -6.85 -4.89 -19.85
CA GLU A 124 -6.42 -3.77 -20.71
C GLU A 124 -6.63 -2.40 -20.04
N SER A 125 -7.82 -2.16 -19.46
CA SER A 125 -8.09 -0.93 -18.70
C SER A 125 -7.17 -0.80 -17.49
N ALA A 126 -6.83 -1.92 -16.86
CA ALA A 126 -5.94 -1.95 -15.72
C ALA A 126 -4.47 -1.69 -16.09
N ALA A 127 -4.02 -2.20 -17.25
CA ALA A 127 -2.71 -1.87 -17.82
C ALA A 127 -2.62 -0.37 -18.16
N MET A 128 -3.64 0.20 -18.80
CA MET A 128 -3.70 1.65 -19.07
C MET A 128 -3.63 2.47 -17.78
N PHE A 129 -4.40 2.10 -16.76
CA PHE A 129 -4.39 2.78 -15.47
C PHE A 129 -2.99 2.75 -14.84
N LYS A 130 -2.31 1.60 -14.90
CA LYS A 130 -0.92 1.46 -14.42
C LYS A 130 0.01 2.40 -15.19
N CYS A 131 0.01 2.37 -16.52
CA CYS A 131 0.81 3.26 -17.37
C CYS A 131 0.60 4.73 -17.01
N CYS A 132 -0.65 5.18 -16.84
CA CYS A 132 -0.93 6.55 -16.40
C CYS A 132 -0.28 6.90 -15.05
N LEU A 133 -0.22 5.95 -14.10
CA LEU A 133 0.49 6.16 -12.83
C LEU A 133 2.02 6.20 -13.01
N GLU A 134 2.59 5.43 -13.94
CA GLU A 134 4.04 5.47 -14.23
C GLU A 134 4.43 6.78 -14.92
N ASP A 135 3.60 7.24 -15.86
CA ASP A 135 3.80 8.52 -16.54
C ASP A 135 3.69 9.68 -15.55
N LEU A 136 2.72 9.63 -14.63
CA LEU A 136 2.59 10.64 -13.57
C LEU A 136 3.76 10.61 -12.58
N HIS A 137 4.35 9.44 -12.33
CA HIS A 137 5.52 9.28 -11.48
C HIS A 137 6.81 9.85 -12.11
N THR A 138 6.92 9.76 -13.43
CA THR A 138 8.12 10.16 -14.19
C THR A 138 8.00 11.57 -14.79
N SER A 139 6.80 12.12 -14.85
CA SER A 139 6.54 13.46 -15.39
C SER A 139 7.17 14.55 -14.54
N TYR A 140 8.16 15.24 -15.13
CA TYR A 140 8.82 16.44 -14.57
C TYR A 140 7.83 17.56 -14.16
N LEU A 141 6.59 17.54 -14.68
CA LEU A 141 5.55 18.51 -14.35
C LEU A 141 5.11 18.43 -12.87
N ALA A 142 5.35 17.31 -12.19
CA ALA A 142 5.20 17.12 -10.74
C ALA A 142 5.74 18.27 -9.88
N ALA A 143 6.91 18.80 -10.24
CA ALA A 143 7.57 19.90 -9.52
C ALA A 143 6.92 21.27 -9.78
N GLU A 144 6.21 21.43 -10.91
CA GLU A 144 5.53 22.68 -11.29
C GLU A 144 4.06 22.74 -10.84
N VAL A 145 3.45 21.57 -10.62
CA VAL A 145 2.06 21.43 -10.13
C VAL A 145 1.96 21.43 -8.60
N SER A 146 3.09 21.61 -7.91
CA SER A 146 3.12 21.72 -6.46
C SER A 146 4.02 22.86 -6.00
N LYS A 147 3.63 23.54 -4.92
CA LYS A 147 4.41 24.62 -4.32
C LYS A 147 5.02 24.12 -3.01
N PRO A 148 6.35 24.19 -2.83
CA PRO A 148 6.96 23.79 -1.56
C PRO A 148 6.47 24.70 -0.43
N ILE A 149 6.03 24.08 0.67
CA ILE A 149 5.71 24.75 1.92
C ILE A 149 6.97 24.74 2.82
N GLY A 150 7.65 23.59 2.91
CA GLY A 150 8.87 23.40 3.70
C GLY A 150 8.91 22.06 4.42
N HIS A 151 9.98 21.83 5.17
CA HIS A 151 10.11 20.68 6.08
C HIS A 151 9.54 21.06 7.44
N MET A 152 8.50 20.37 7.91
CA MET A 152 7.90 20.63 9.21
C MET A 152 7.06 19.47 9.73
N LYS A 153 6.60 19.60 10.98
CA LYS A 153 5.74 18.61 11.64
C LYS A 153 4.36 18.58 10.99
N PHE A 154 3.75 17.39 10.95
CA PHE A 154 2.44 17.25 10.31
C PHE A 154 1.34 18.04 11.04
N GLU A 155 1.48 18.31 12.34
CA GLU A 155 0.54 19.13 13.09
C GLU A 155 0.52 20.57 12.60
N ASP A 156 1.67 21.10 12.18
CA ASP A 156 1.77 22.42 11.58
C ASP A 156 1.10 22.44 10.20
N ALA A 157 1.23 21.35 9.43
CA ALA A 157 0.50 21.15 8.17
C ALA A 157 -1.02 21.19 8.38
N ILE A 158 -1.52 20.53 9.41
CA ILE A 158 -2.94 20.58 9.78
C ILE A 158 -3.34 22.00 10.22
N GLY A 159 -2.46 22.71 10.92
CA GLY A 159 -2.65 24.13 11.23
C GLY A 159 -2.82 25.00 9.99
N ILE A 160 -2.06 24.75 8.92
CA ILE A 160 -2.23 25.43 7.62
C ILE A 160 -3.63 25.15 7.06
N LEU A 161 -4.08 23.89 7.07
CA LEU A 161 -5.42 23.52 6.60
C LEU A 161 -6.53 24.15 7.45
N MET A 162 -6.35 24.20 8.76
CA MET A 162 -7.28 24.84 9.71
C MET A 162 -7.49 26.32 9.42
N ASN A 163 -6.41 27.01 9.05
CA ASN A 163 -6.42 28.43 8.74
C ASN A 163 -6.78 28.74 7.27
N SER A 164 -6.85 27.72 6.41
CA SER A 164 -7.18 27.91 5.01
C SER A 164 -8.66 28.22 4.80
N THR A 165 -8.92 29.27 4.03
CA THR A 165 -10.26 29.68 3.58
C THR A 165 -10.72 28.92 2.33
N ASP A 166 -9.78 28.35 1.57
CA ASP A 166 -10.02 27.69 0.30
C ASP A 166 -9.82 26.17 0.40
N THR A 167 -10.27 25.45 -0.62
CA THR A 167 -9.91 24.03 -0.77
C THR A 167 -8.39 23.93 -0.93
N THR A 168 -7.74 23.15 -0.06
CA THR A 168 -6.28 23.04 0.00
C THR A 168 -5.87 21.59 0.15
N MET A 169 -4.92 21.15 -0.68
CA MET A 169 -4.34 19.81 -0.66
C MET A 169 -2.84 19.93 -0.38
N ILE A 170 -2.34 19.15 0.57
CA ILE A 170 -0.94 19.14 0.97
C ILE A 170 -0.42 17.71 0.84
N ALA A 171 0.51 17.51 -0.08
CA ALA A 171 1.32 16.30 -0.11
C ALA A 171 2.31 16.34 1.05
N MET A 172 2.45 15.20 1.74
CA MET A 172 3.46 14.98 2.76
C MET A 172 4.41 13.91 2.26
N HIS A 173 5.68 14.26 2.12
CA HIS A 173 6.71 13.34 1.66
C HIS A 173 7.68 13.01 2.79
N THR A 174 8.08 11.75 2.82
CA THR A 174 9.38 11.34 3.35
C THR A 174 10.30 11.04 2.17
N GLU A 175 11.51 10.54 2.42
CA GLU A 175 12.42 10.11 1.34
C GLU A 175 11.85 8.93 0.52
N VAL A 176 10.81 8.28 1.04
CA VAL A 176 10.43 6.91 0.67
C VAL A 176 8.93 6.67 0.64
N HIS A 177 8.11 7.62 1.12
CA HIS A 177 6.65 7.52 1.07
C HIS A 177 5.99 8.88 0.82
N SER A 178 4.81 8.84 0.20
CA SER A 178 3.96 10.02 -0.05
C SER A 178 2.56 9.79 0.49
N MET A 179 2.07 10.77 1.26
CA MET A 179 0.71 10.80 1.83
C MET A 179 0.05 12.15 1.50
N LEU A 180 -1.24 12.25 1.76
CA LEU A 180 -2.03 13.45 1.49
C LEU A 180 -2.80 13.91 2.74
N LEU A 181 -2.72 15.20 3.02
CA LEU A 181 -3.66 15.92 3.87
C LEU A 181 -4.48 16.88 3.02
N GLY A 182 -5.75 17.10 3.39
CA GLY A 182 -6.58 18.04 2.65
C GLY A 182 -7.72 18.64 3.44
N VAL A 183 -8.16 19.81 3.00
CA VAL A 183 -9.43 20.42 3.38
C VAL A 183 -10.19 20.80 2.11
N THR A 184 -11.47 20.44 2.03
CA THR A 184 -12.36 20.93 0.97
C THR A 184 -13.34 21.92 1.55
N ARG A 185 -13.61 23.00 0.82
CA ARG A 185 -14.58 24.04 1.17
C ARG A 185 -15.58 24.13 0.04
N LYS A 186 -16.78 23.58 0.23
CA LYS A 186 -17.86 23.57 -0.79
C LYS A 186 -19.13 24.17 -0.21
N GLY A 187 -19.34 25.47 -0.43
CA GLY A 187 -20.43 26.20 0.18
C GLY A 187 -20.34 26.12 1.71
N ASN A 188 -21.35 25.53 2.35
CA ASN A 188 -21.39 25.38 3.82
C ASN A 188 -20.77 24.06 4.32
N SER A 189 -20.31 23.17 3.44
CA SER A 189 -19.64 21.93 3.87
C SER A 189 -18.12 22.09 3.88
N THR A 190 -17.50 21.59 4.94
CA THR A 190 -16.05 21.46 5.04
C THR A 190 -15.72 20.00 5.29
N GLY A 191 -14.92 19.40 4.41
CA GLY A 191 -14.36 18.06 4.60
C GLY A 191 -12.89 18.15 4.98
N TRP A 192 -12.44 17.28 5.89
CA TRP A 192 -11.04 17.15 6.30
C TRP A 192 -10.54 15.77 5.93
N TYR A 193 -9.37 15.66 5.33
CA TYR A 193 -8.94 14.43 4.68
C TYR A 193 -7.53 14.04 5.07
N PHE A 194 -7.35 12.74 5.29
CA PHE A 194 -6.05 12.07 5.30
C PHE A 194 -6.10 10.92 4.30
N TYR A 195 -5.08 10.75 3.48
CA TYR A 195 -4.96 9.60 2.60
C TYR A 195 -3.55 9.04 2.64
N ASP A 196 -3.48 7.74 2.91
CA ASP A 196 -2.29 6.93 2.81
C ASP A 196 -2.52 5.83 1.77
N PRO A 197 -1.78 5.85 0.64
CA PRO A 197 -1.89 4.83 -0.40
C PRO A 197 -1.70 3.39 0.08
N ASN A 198 -0.99 3.14 1.18
CA ASN A 198 -0.80 1.78 1.70
C ASN A 198 -2.04 1.22 2.41
N PHE A 199 -2.96 2.06 2.86
CA PHE A 199 -4.06 1.63 3.72
C PHE A 199 -5.43 2.17 3.27
N ALA A 200 -5.66 3.47 3.41
CA ALA A 200 -7.00 4.03 3.27
C ALA A 200 -7.00 5.55 3.08
N GLY A 201 -8.07 6.02 2.43
CA GLY A 201 -8.53 7.41 2.56
C GLY A 201 -9.50 7.54 3.72
N ALA A 202 -9.39 8.64 4.48
CA ALA A 202 -10.27 8.96 5.60
C ALA A 202 -10.76 10.41 5.51
N THR A 203 -12.06 10.58 5.74
CA THR A 203 -12.74 11.88 5.80
C THR A 203 -13.24 12.13 7.21
N PHE A 204 -12.98 13.32 7.74
CA PHE A 204 -13.36 13.76 9.08
C PHE A 204 -14.24 15.02 9.01
N THR A 205 -15.07 15.20 10.04
CA THR A 205 -15.97 16.36 10.16
C THR A 205 -15.29 17.59 10.75
N SER A 206 -14.10 17.46 11.32
CA SER A 206 -13.32 18.57 11.87
C SER A 206 -11.82 18.35 11.74
N GLY A 207 -11.05 19.44 11.67
CA GLY A 207 -9.60 19.38 11.65
C GLY A 207 -9.01 18.79 12.93
N ASN A 208 -9.69 18.94 14.07
CA ASN A 208 -9.24 18.33 15.33
C ASN A 208 -9.34 16.80 15.28
N ALA A 209 -10.41 16.26 14.70
CA ALA A 209 -10.55 14.82 14.51
C ALA A 209 -9.48 14.28 13.54
N LEU A 210 -9.17 15.02 12.48
CA LEU A 210 -8.05 14.72 11.58
C LEU A 210 -6.72 14.69 12.36
N LEU A 211 -6.43 15.74 13.15
CA LEU A 211 -5.22 15.83 13.96
C LEU A 211 -5.05 14.65 14.92
N GLU A 212 -6.09 14.29 15.65
CA GLU A 212 -6.04 13.20 16.63
C GLU A 212 -5.87 11.83 15.94
N ALA A 213 -6.60 11.61 14.85
CA ALA A 213 -6.50 10.40 14.03
C ALA A 213 -5.09 10.20 13.45
N THR A 214 -4.54 11.26 12.83
CA THR A 214 -3.22 11.24 12.22
C THR A 214 -2.10 11.11 13.26
N ASN A 215 -2.26 11.70 14.46
CA ASN A 215 -1.36 11.45 15.59
C ASN A 215 -1.29 9.97 15.97
N LYS A 216 -2.44 9.32 16.19
CA LYS A 216 -2.49 7.89 16.51
C LYS A 216 -1.92 7.01 15.41
N PHE A 217 -2.14 7.39 14.15
CA PHE A 217 -1.55 6.72 13.01
C PHE A 217 -0.01 6.79 13.06
N PHE A 218 0.56 7.97 13.21
CA PHE A 218 2.01 8.14 13.18
C PHE A 218 2.76 7.60 14.40
N GLN A 219 2.10 7.42 15.55
CA GLN A 219 2.68 6.67 16.67
C GLN A 219 3.16 5.26 16.28
N ARG A 220 2.56 4.69 15.22
CA ARG A 220 2.86 3.33 14.75
C ARG A 220 3.63 3.31 13.43
N PHE A 221 3.34 4.24 12.53
CA PHE A 221 3.82 4.18 11.15
C PHE A 221 4.89 5.22 10.78
N ALA A 222 5.19 6.19 11.66
CA ALA A 222 6.25 7.17 11.37
C ALA A 222 7.62 6.52 11.11
N VAL A 223 7.97 5.50 11.91
CA VAL A 223 9.22 4.74 11.75
C VAL A 223 9.20 3.91 10.47
N VAL A 224 8.05 3.32 10.12
CA VAL A 224 7.88 2.54 8.89
C VAL A 224 8.13 3.41 7.66
N TYR A 225 7.71 4.68 7.70
CA TYR A 225 7.90 5.63 6.62
C TYR A 225 9.19 6.44 6.69
N GLU A 226 10.09 6.10 7.62
CA GLU A 226 11.37 6.79 7.82
C GLU A 226 11.19 8.30 7.96
N ALA A 227 10.10 8.72 8.62
CA ALA A 227 9.83 10.12 8.87
C ALA A 227 10.92 10.69 9.79
N LYS A 228 11.48 11.85 9.41
CA LYS A 228 12.48 12.54 10.23
C LYS A 228 11.82 13.01 11.52
N MET A 229 12.51 12.85 12.65
CA MET A 229 11.94 13.21 13.95
C MET A 229 12.45 14.59 14.37
N GLU A 230 11.53 15.53 14.59
CA GLU A 230 11.80 16.82 15.22
C GLU A 230 11.39 16.77 16.70
N GLY A 231 12.30 16.28 17.54
CA GLY A 231 11.98 15.88 18.91
C GLY A 231 11.24 14.54 18.90
N GLU A 232 10.08 14.48 19.57
CA GLU A 232 9.24 13.27 19.63
C GLU A 232 8.17 13.21 18.53
N ARG A 233 8.20 14.14 17.57
CA ARG A 233 7.17 14.27 16.54
C ARG A 233 7.75 14.09 15.14
N PRO A 234 7.05 13.39 14.23
CA PRO A 234 7.49 13.20 12.86
C PRO A 234 7.31 14.47 12.03
N ALA A 235 8.28 14.74 11.17
CA ALA A 235 8.34 15.84 10.24
C ALA A 235 8.47 15.32 8.80
N PHE A 236 7.93 16.11 7.87
CA PHE A 236 7.73 15.74 6.48
C PHE A 236 8.09 16.93 5.58
N ASP A 237 8.51 16.62 4.36
CA ASP A 237 8.61 17.62 3.29
C ASP A 237 7.20 17.88 2.73
N LEU A 238 6.73 19.12 2.89
CA LEU A 238 5.35 19.48 2.58
C LEU A 238 5.26 20.29 1.29
N PHE A 239 4.28 19.92 0.46
CA PHE A 239 4.01 20.57 -0.82
C PHE A 239 2.52 20.82 -0.98
N GLN A 240 2.13 22.07 -1.27
CA GLN A 240 0.76 22.39 -1.62
C GLN A 240 0.51 21.98 -3.08
N ILE A 241 -0.50 21.13 -3.32
CA ILE A 241 -0.83 20.62 -4.65
C ILE A 241 -1.82 21.55 -5.35
N ASP A 242 -1.55 21.90 -6.60
CA ASP A 242 -2.50 22.54 -7.52
C ASP A 242 -3.26 21.45 -8.29
N ALA A 243 -4.36 20.97 -7.69
CA ALA A 243 -5.14 19.85 -8.24
C ALA A 243 -5.68 20.13 -9.66
N ASP A 244 -5.96 21.40 -9.98
CA ASP A 244 -6.43 21.77 -11.32
C ASP A 244 -5.34 21.60 -12.37
N LYS A 245 -4.09 21.93 -12.04
CA LYS A 245 -2.96 21.61 -12.92
C LYS A 245 -2.69 20.12 -12.99
N VAL A 246 -2.75 19.41 -11.85
CA VAL A 246 -2.56 17.96 -11.81
C VAL A 246 -3.56 17.24 -12.72
N SER A 247 -4.83 17.65 -12.71
CA SER A 247 -5.88 17.05 -13.54
C SER A 247 -5.58 17.05 -15.05
N ARG A 248 -4.72 17.97 -15.52
CA ARG A 248 -4.38 18.16 -16.94
C ARG A 248 -3.08 17.46 -17.33
N ILE A 249 -2.39 16.82 -16.38
CA ILE A 249 -1.19 16.04 -16.70
C ILE A 249 -1.63 14.87 -17.57
N GLY A 250 -1.09 14.83 -18.78
CA GLY A 250 -1.32 13.76 -19.75
C GLY A 250 -0.43 12.55 -19.52
N SER A 251 -0.84 11.45 -20.13
CA SER A 251 -0.13 10.17 -20.21
C SER A 251 -0.09 9.72 -21.67
N ASP A 252 0.71 8.69 -21.96
CA ASP A 252 0.99 8.21 -23.31
C ASP A 252 -0.26 7.71 -24.07
N TYR A 253 -1.36 7.44 -23.37
CA TYR A 253 -2.65 7.03 -23.95
C TYR A 253 -3.56 8.20 -24.36
N ASN A 254 -3.07 9.44 -24.39
CA ASN A 254 -3.89 10.66 -24.48
C ASN A 254 -4.90 10.81 -23.34
N LEU A 255 -4.71 10.04 -22.26
CA LEU A 255 -5.47 10.15 -21.03
C LEU A 255 -4.83 11.19 -20.13
N THR A 256 -5.63 11.82 -19.31
CA THR A 256 -5.21 12.76 -18.28
C THR A 256 -5.50 12.21 -16.88
N VAL A 257 -4.94 12.82 -15.84
CA VAL A 257 -5.26 12.44 -14.45
C VAL A 257 -6.75 12.60 -14.15
N ALA A 258 -7.44 13.54 -14.82
CA ALA A 258 -8.90 13.65 -14.73
C ALA A 258 -9.62 12.36 -15.14
N ASP A 259 -9.12 11.63 -16.13
CA ASP A 259 -9.74 10.40 -16.62
C ASP A 259 -9.63 9.24 -15.62
N LEU A 260 -8.65 9.31 -14.71
CA LEU A 260 -8.52 8.35 -13.61
C LEU A 260 -9.62 8.51 -12.56
N VAL A 261 -10.29 9.66 -12.50
CA VAL A 261 -11.32 9.98 -11.50
C VAL A 261 -12.72 10.18 -12.12
N ASN A 262 -12.82 10.09 -13.45
CA ASN A 262 -14.06 10.14 -14.21
C ASN A 262 -14.84 8.82 -14.15
N PRO A 263 -16.15 8.79 -14.44
CA PRO A 263 -16.95 7.57 -14.41
C PRO A 263 -16.69 6.62 -15.59
N GLU A 264 -16.30 7.13 -16.75
CA GLU A 264 -15.98 6.30 -17.91
C GLU A 264 -14.83 5.33 -17.60
N THR A 265 -14.84 4.14 -18.21
CA THR A 265 -13.66 3.28 -18.21
C THR A 265 -12.58 3.91 -19.08
N LEU A 266 -11.31 3.66 -18.76
CA LEU A 266 -10.20 4.21 -19.56
C LEU A 266 -10.27 3.75 -21.02
N LEU A 267 -10.72 2.51 -21.25
CA LEU A 267 -10.93 1.99 -22.58
C LEU A 267 -12.05 2.73 -23.34
N GLU A 268 -13.16 3.08 -22.67
CA GLU A 268 -14.23 3.88 -23.28
C GLU A 268 -13.76 5.29 -23.61
N THR A 269 -12.95 5.90 -22.75
CA THR A 269 -12.33 7.21 -22.99
C THR A 269 -11.42 7.16 -24.22
N VAL A 270 -10.48 6.20 -24.25
CA VAL A 270 -9.57 6.02 -25.40
C VAL A 270 -10.35 5.67 -26.67
N ALA A 271 -11.36 4.81 -26.63
CA ALA A 271 -12.14 4.43 -27.81
C ALA A 271 -12.97 5.60 -28.38
N SER A 272 -13.42 6.50 -27.50
CA SER A 272 -14.12 7.73 -27.89
C SER A 272 -13.17 8.72 -28.57
N ASP A 273 -11.93 8.80 -28.08
CA ASP A 273 -10.85 9.63 -28.65
C ASP A 273 -10.25 9.03 -29.93
N GLN A 274 -10.15 7.71 -30.05
CA GLN A 274 -9.58 7.02 -31.22
C GLN A 274 -10.43 7.15 -32.50
N LYS A 275 -11.69 7.60 -32.39
CA LYS A 275 -12.43 8.11 -33.57
C LYS A 275 -11.76 9.35 -34.20
N MET A 276 -10.69 9.88 -33.58
CA MET A 276 -9.92 11.04 -34.02
C MET A 276 -8.41 10.77 -34.24
N GLY A 277 -7.90 9.53 -34.08
CA GLY A 277 -6.52 9.20 -34.43
C GLY A 277 -5.97 7.94 -33.76
N THR A 278 -5.26 7.12 -34.52
CA THR A 278 -4.67 5.85 -34.08
C THR A 278 -3.19 6.02 -33.80
N PHE A 279 -2.70 5.69 -32.59
CA PHE A 279 -1.30 5.34 -32.38
C PHE A 279 -1.15 4.24 -31.32
N LEU A 280 -0.32 3.26 -31.65
CA LEU A 280 0.28 2.28 -30.75
C LEU A 280 1.80 2.51 -30.81
N ARG A 281 2.50 2.59 -29.68
CA ARG A 281 3.91 2.16 -29.61
C ARG A 281 4.49 2.05 -28.19
N ASP A 282 5.28 0.97 -28.06
CA ASP A 282 6.36 0.58 -27.15
C ASP A 282 6.69 1.48 -25.95
N ALA A 283 6.29 1.00 -24.76
CA ALA A 283 6.82 1.42 -23.47
C ALA A 283 8.12 0.66 -23.18
N ALA A 284 9.26 1.27 -23.50
CA ALA A 284 10.54 0.87 -22.94
C ALA A 284 11.34 2.12 -22.62
N GLN A 285 11.76 2.20 -21.35
CA GLN A 285 12.54 3.25 -20.69
C GLN A 285 11.70 4.38 -20.12
N LEU A 286 11.67 4.45 -18.79
CA LEU A 286 12.34 5.50 -18.00
C LEU A 286 11.88 5.37 -16.54
N THR A 287 12.74 4.87 -15.65
CA THR A 287 12.48 4.86 -14.20
C THR A 287 13.53 5.68 -13.46
N GLY A 288 13.03 6.53 -12.56
CA GLY A 288 13.86 7.31 -11.66
C GLY A 288 13.15 7.53 -10.32
N SER A 289 13.03 6.49 -9.50
CA SER A 289 13.20 6.55 -8.04
C SER A 289 13.01 5.18 -7.39
N ALA A 290 14.12 4.46 -7.22
CA ALA A 290 14.19 3.17 -6.51
C ALA A 290 13.92 3.27 -4.99
N ALA A 291 13.70 4.48 -4.46
CA ALA A 291 13.44 4.70 -3.03
C ALA A 291 11.98 4.38 -2.64
N PHE A 292 11.01 4.73 -3.48
CA PHE A 292 9.59 4.45 -3.20
C PHE A 292 9.25 2.94 -3.38
N SER A 293 9.99 2.22 -4.25
CA SER A 293 9.81 0.78 -4.48
C SER A 293 10.21 -0.06 -3.27
N ALA A 294 11.38 0.24 -2.71
CA ALA A 294 11.98 -0.48 -1.61
C ALA A 294 11.09 -0.52 -0.35
N GLN A 295 10.23 0.48 -0.13
CA GLN A 295 9.29 0.47 0.99
C GLN A 295 8.03 -0.36 0.77
N ALA A 296 7.55 -0.47 -0.47
CA ALA A 296 6.49 -1.44 -0.78
C ALA A 296 7.02 -2.87 -0.54
N GLU A 297 8.24 -3.15 -0.97
CA GLU A 297 8.95 -4.40 -0.70
C GLU A 297 9.21 -4.63 0.80
N LEU A 298 9.61 -3.60 1.55
CA LEU A 298 9.79 -3.69 3.00
C LEU A 298 8.47 -3.96 3.71
N LEU A 299 7.40 -3.24 3.35
CA LEU A 299 6.07 -3.46 3.93
C LEU A 299 5.58 -4.87 3.61
N GLU A 300 5.86 -5.38 2.41
CA GLU A 300 5.63 -6.77 2.04
C GLU A 300 6.44 -7.73 2.91
N ALA A 301 7.75 -7.53 3.02
CA ALA A 301 8.62 -8.37 3.83
C ALA A 301 8.16 -8.40 5.29
N LEU A 302 7.80 -7.25 5.86
CA LEU A 302 7.22 -7.15 7.20
C LEU A 302 5.86 -7.84 7.29
N SER A 303 5.04 -7.80 6.24
CA SER A 303 3.73 -8.46 6.21
C SER A 303 3.85 -9.97 6.13
N LEU A 304 4.78 -10.48 5.32
CA LEU A 304 5.11 -11.90 5.22
C LEU A 304 5.76 -12.40 6.50
N ALA A 305 6.69 -11.64 7.09
CA ALA A 305 7.33 -11.98 8.36
C ALA A 305 6.34 -12.03 9.52
N GLU A 306 5.43 -11.04 9.64
CA GLU A 306 4.37 -11.07 10.67
C GLU A 306 3.46 -12.29 10.50
N ALA A 307 3.08 -12.64 9.27
CA ALA A 307 2.22 -13.78 9.00
C ALA A 307 2.92 -15.12 9.26
N ALA A 308 4.17 -15.27 8.81
CA ALA A 308 4.99 -16.45 9.10
C ALA A 308 5.23 -16.61 10.60
N TRP A 309 5.45 -15.50 11.32
CA TRP A 309 5.58 -15.50 12.78
C TRP A 309 4.29 -15.99 13.45
N ARG A 310 3.13 -15.44 13.06
CA ARG A 310 1.82 -15.84 13.61
C ARG A 310 1.55 -17.33 13.39
N ASP A 311 1.77 -17.84 12.18
CA ASP A 311 1.62 -19.26 11.86
C ASP A 311 2.57 -20.14 12.71
N ALA A 312 3.85 -19.78 12.77
CA ALA A 312 4.84 -20.50 13.56
C ALA A 312 4.49 -20.51 15.06
N THR A 313 4.03 -19.40 15.61
CA THR A 313 3.61 -19.31 17.01
C THR A 313 2.35 -20.15 17.28
N ALA A 314 1.34 -20.10 16.40
CA ALA A 314 0.13 -20.90 16.56
C ALA A 314 0.44 -22.41 16.53
N ARG A 315 1.30 -22.84 15.60
CA ARG A 315 1.79 -24.24 15.54
C ARG A 315 2.56 -24.63 16.79
N LEU A 316 3.40 -23.74 17.33
CA LEU A 316 4.10 -23.97 18.59
C LEU A 316 3.12 -24.12 19.76
N GLU A 317 2.07 -23.31 19.84
CA GLU A 317 1.03 -23.43 20.88
C GLU A 317 0.20 -24.73 20.75
N GLU A 318 -0.06 -25.20 19.54
CA GLU A 318 -0.77 -26.47 19.32
C GLU A 318 0.10 -27.69 19.64
N THR A 319 1.39 -27.62 19.31
CA THR A 319 2.33 -28.75 19.46
C THR A 319 3.05 -28.77 20.81
N THR A 320 3.06 -27.66 21.53
CA THR A 320 3.69 -27.53 22.85
C THR A 320 2.69 -26.96 23.86
N ALA A 321 2.77 -27.35 25.13
CA ALA A 321 1.93 -26.76 26.18
C ALA A 321 2.32 -25.30 26.56
N LEU A 322 2.97 -24.57 25.66
CA LEU A 322 3.34 -23.17 25.82
C LEU A 322 2.14 -22.34 25.38
N GLY A 323 1.42 -21.74 26.33
CA GLY A 323 0.33 -20.81 26.00
C GLY A 323 0.83 -19.41 25.61
N GLU A 324 -0.10 -18.52 25.29
CA GLU A 324 0.06 -17.13 24.76
C GLU A 324 1.08 -16.20 25.46
N HIS A 325 1.59 -16.60 26.62
CA HIS A 325 2.53 -15.81 27.43
C HIS A 325 4.00 -16.13 27.12
N TRP A 326 4.28 -17.15 26.32
CA TRP A 326 5.64 -17.57 25.98
C TRP A 326 6.05 -16.99 24.63
N MET A 327 7.09 -16.16 24.60
CA MET A 327 7.65 -15.63 23.35
C MET A 327 9.02 -16.26 23.05
N PRO A 328 9.29 -16.66 21.80
CA PRO A 328 10.62 -17.09 21.38
C PRO A 328 11.61 -15.93 21.42
N ILE A 329 12.83 -16.19 21.87
CA ILE A 329 13.97 -15.27 21.77
C ILE A 329 14.78 -15.71 20.55
N LEU A 330 14.50 -15.10 19.40
CA LEU A 330 15.11 -15.49 18.12
C LEU A 330 16.65 -15.46 18.12
N GLU A 331 17.26 -14.57 18.89
CA GLU A 331 18.72 -14.46 19.05
C GLU A 331 19.35 -15.71 19.66
N THR A 332 18.55 -16.56 20.31
CA THR A 332 18.99 -17.82 20.91
C THR A 332 18.82 -19.02 19.98
N MET A 333 18.27 -18.79 18.78
CA MET A 333 18.03 -19.84 17.80
C MET A 333 19.37 -20.42 17.31
N ARG A 334 19.50 -21.74 17.41
CA ARG A 334 20.67 -22.49 16.94
C ARG A 334 20.23 -23.77 16.25
N GLU A 335 21.04 -24.27 15.33
CA GLU A 335 20.83 -25.60 14.77
C GLU A 335 20.89 -26.64 15.90
N GLY A 336 19.89 -27.53 15.92
CA GLY A 336 19.81 -28.63 16.86
C GLY A 336 20.69 -29.81 16.43
N SER A 337 20.62 -30.89 17.20
CA SER A 337 21.43 -32.09 16.96
C SER A 337 21.05 -32.88 15.71
N GLU A 338 19.84 -32.69 15.18
CA GLU A 338 19.37 -33.34 13.96
C GLU A 338 19.40 -32.37 12.77
N THR A 339 19.75 -32.87 11.59
CA THR A 339 19.81 -32.05 10.37
C THR A 339 18.44 -31.44 10.06
N GLY A 340 18.37 -30.11 10.05
CA GLY A 340 17.12 -29.36 9.85
C GLY A 340 16.29 -29.14 11.13
N SER A 341 16.80 -29.51 12.31
CA SER A 341 16.22 -29.14 13.60
C SER A 341 16.80 -27.82 14.11
N TYR A 342 15.99 -27.05 14.85
CA TYR A 342 16.40 -25.80 15.47
C TYR A 342 15.99 -25.80 16.95
N GLU A 343 16.87 -25.35 17.83
CA GLU A 343 16.57 -25.07 19.23
C GLU A 343 16.46 -23.56 19.44
N VAL A 344 15.43 -23.10 20.15
CA VAL A 344 15.22 -21.68 20.47
C VAL A 344 14.68 -21.54 21.89
N GLN A 345 15.19 -20.58 22.66
CA GLN A 345 14.70 -20.32 24.01
C GLN A 345 13.42 -19.50 23.96
N PHE A 346 12.54 -19.75 24.93
CA PHE A 346 11.31 -19.01 25.16
C PHE A 346 11.38 -18.26 26.50
N ILE A 347 10.80 -17.07 26.52
CA ILE A 347 10.57 -16.29 27.74
C ILE A 347 9.09 -16.17 28.04
N ASN A 348 8.71 -16.39 29.29
CA ASN A 348 7.35 -16.13 29.75
C ASN A 348 7.20 -14.65 30.13
N LEU A 349 6.33 -13.93 29.45
CA LEU A 349 6.14 -12.48 29.63
C LEU A 349 5.52 -12.09 30.98
N LYS A 350 4.85 -13.02 31.69
CA LYS A 350 4.23 -12.75 33.00
C LYS A 350 5.24 -12.80 34.15
N ASN A 351 6.13 -13.79 34.13
CA ASN A 351 7.02 -14.08 35.25
C ASN A 351 8.51 -14.08 34.86
N LYS A 352 8.84 -13.77 33.60
CA LYS A 352 10.19 -13.68 33.03
C LYS A 352 11.01 -14.97 33.13
N THR A 353 10.37 -16.13 33.26
CA THR A 353 11.08 -17.42 33.28
C THR A 353 11.47 -17.87 31.88
N LEU A 354 12.64 -18.50 31.75
CA LEU A 354 13.15 -19.05 30.50
C LEU A 354 12.87 -20.56 30.39
N LYS A 355 12.64 -21.03 29.17
CA LYS A 355 12.52 -22.45 28.82
C LYS A 355 13.21 -22.69 27.48
N ASN A 356 13.85 -23.84 27.31
CA ASN A 356 14.40 -24.26 26.02
C ASN A 356 13.38 -25.09 25.24
#